data_AF-A0AAW6ED73-F1
#
_entry.id   AF-A0AAW6ED73-F1
#
_cell.length_a   1.000
_cell.length_b   1.000
_cell.length_c   1.000
_cell.angle_alpha   90.00
_cell.angle_beta   90.00
_cell.angle_gamma   90.00
#
_symmetry.space_group_name_H-M   'P 1'
#
loop_
_entity.id
_entity.type
_entity.pdbx_description
1 polymer ?
#
loop_
_entity_poly.entity_id
_entity_poly.type
_entity_poly.pdbx_seq_one_letter_code
_entity_poly.pdbx_strand_id
1 'polypeptide(L)'
;MNIKGRVLAMVSACVVIFSQSSIATFALDNQEVLTLPTSVSDLTSAENMGQVVKIHNLHGADEGTIAFCAEMESGYVIYDLSGNTIEYSPTSSSPYSDLQGDLYYAGPLEYLTKTSTDYKNLRTGEILTDEQFNEVTESFTNESIKLSSTNFMSSSASRANSGFRTAVSKVSGTPRKLNYNTSNQCGALAAVINLCYIDDYKDNNCLSDSYSNNPRSLFNTLNNYIPRETSRNGIINGLSNAKKDKICSFTSSPDAYYGGDSWGFCFYRILTSNSPTILLIIKHPNYGGAKGRNHWVLTYGIVQCFDNNNKLVDKYFIVNDGYGKNDIRIHYTYQDDCVYI
;
A
#
# COMPACT_ATOMS: atom_id res chain seq x y z
N MET A 1 24.65 100.00 -43.80
CA MET A 1 25.97 99.35 -43.77
C MET A 1 25.80 97.89 -43.40
N ASN A 2 26.27 96.98 -44.28
CA ASN A 2 26.70 95.58 -44.09
C ASN A 2 25.86 94.61 -43.20
N ILE A 3 25.23 93.55 -43.73
CA ILE A 3 25.71 92.27 -44.33
C ILE A 3 25.64 91.10 -43.30
N LYS A 4 24.89 90.04 -43.68
CA LYS A 4 24.96 88.59 -43.31
C LYS A 4 24.69 88.23 -41.83
N GLY A 5 24.13 87.07 -41.46
CA GLY A 5 23.85 85.80 -42.12
C GLY A 5 23.22 84.82 -41.10
N ARG A 6 22.67 83.71 -41.58
CA ARG A 6 21.89 82.67 -40.88
C ARG A 6 22.65 81.85 -39.81
N VAL A 7 21.89 81.00 -39.09
CA VAL A 7 22.16 79.66 -38.50
C VAL A 7 21.92 79.65 -36.96
N LEU A 8 20.82 79.09 -36.41
CA LEU A 8 20.32 77.70 -36.23
C LEU A 8 20.73 77.07 -34.87
N ALA A 9 19.71 76.65 -34.10
CA ALA A 9 19.67 75.59 -33.06
C ALA A 9 20.44 75.86 -31.74
N MET A 10 20.08 75.33 -30.56
CA MET A 10 19.15 74.26 -30.17
C MET A 10 18.80 74.43 -28.67
N VAL A 11 17.66 73.87 -28.26
CA VAL A 11 17.13 73.81 -26.88
C VAL A 11 18.00 72.92 -25.98
N SER A 12 18.21 73.31 -24.73
CA SER A 12 18.65 72.39 -23.65
C SER A 12 17.76 72.61 -22.43
N ALA A 13 16.73 71.78 -22.29
CA ALA A 13 15.92 71.68 -21.09
C ALA A 13 16.30 70.38 -20.38
N CYS A 14 16.78 70.49 -19.15
CA CYS A 14 17.15 69.38 -18.29
C CYS A 14 15.93 68.50 -17.99
N VAL A 15 15.91 67.29 -18.56
CA VAL A 15 15.00 66.22 -18.13
C VAL A 15 15.69 65.46 -17.01
N VAL A 16 15.13 65.54 -15.80
CA VAL A 16 15.50 64.71 -14.67
C VAL A 16 15.02 63.29 -14.97
N ILE A 17 15.95 62.37 -15.25
CA ILE A 17 15.68 60.95 -15.40
C ILE A 17 15.48 60.37 -13.99
N PHE A 18 14.25 60.03 -13.64
CA PHE A 18 14.02 59.07 -12.56
C PHE A 18 14.51 57.71 -13.05
N SER A 19 15.63 57.25 -12.51
CA SER A 19 16.06 55.86 -12.66
C SER A 19 15.00 54.97 -12.03
N GLN A 20 14.16 54.34 -12.85
CA GLN A 20 13.40 53.18 -12.43
C GLN A 20 14.41 52.08 -12.13
N SER A 21 14.76 51.91 -10.85
CA SER A 21 15.35 50.66 -10.40
C SER A 21 14.31 49.59 -10.69
N SER A 22 14.55 48.83 -11.76
CA SER A 22 13.85 47.60 -12.05
C SER A 22 13.99 46.70 -10.83
N ILE A 23 12.92 46.61 -10.04
CA ILE A 23 12.80 45.54 -9.06
C ILE A 23 12.81 44.28 -9.93
N ALA A 24 13.88 43.51 -9.83
CA ALA A 24 13.86 42.14 -10.29
C ALA A 24 12.80 41.45 -9.43
N THR A 25 11.58 41.37 -9.94
CA THR A 25 10.60 40.41 -9.45
C THR A 25 11.22 39.06 -9.73
N PHE A 26 11.91 38.49 -8.75
CA PHE A 26 12.10 37.06 -8.73
C PHE A 26 10.69 36.50 -8.81
N ALA A 27 10.34 35.91 -9.95
CA ALA A 27 9.23 34.97 -9.99
C ALA A 27 9.60 33.94 -8.93
N LEU A 28 8.94 34.00 -7.76
CA LEU A 28 8.83 32.82 -6.93
C LEU A 28 8.20 31.82 -7.88
N ASP A 29 8.96 30.78 -8.21
CA ASP A 29 8.42 29.61 -8.85
C ASP A 29 7.26 29.18 -7.93
N ASN A 30 6.02 29.35 -8.39
CA ASN A 30 4.85 28.87 -7.67
C ASN A 30 4.89 27.34 -7.81
N GLN A 31 5.85 26.71 -7.15
CA GLN A 31 5.80 25.29 -6.88
C GLN A 31 4.56 25.13 -6.02
N GLU A 32 3.52 24.57 -6.62
CA GLU A 32 2.33 24.17 -5.91
C GLU A 32 2.79 23.26 -4.77
N VAL A 33 2.74 23.75 -3.54
CA VAL A 33 3.20 22.97 -2.39
C VAL A 33 2.22 21.81 -2.27
N LEU A 34 2.68 20.61 -2.61
CA LEU A 34 1.93 19.39 -2.43
C LEU A 34 1.77 19.15 -0.92
N THR A 35 0.66 19.59 -0.35
CA THR A 35 0.40 19.47 1.08
C THR A 35 -0.31 18.15 1.37
N LEU A 36 0.30 17.34 2.25
CA LEU A 36 -0.34 16.15 2.80
C LEU A 36 -1.27 16.52 3.98
N PRO A 37 -2.33 15.74 4.23
CA PRO A 37 -3.04 15.79 5.50
C PRO A 37 -2.09 15.54 6.68
N THR A 38 -2.33 16.18 7.83
CA THR A 38 -1.43 16.11 9.00
C THR A 38 -1.12 14.67 9.43
N SER A 39 -2.13 13.80 9.50
CA SER A 39 -1.96 12.37 9.84
C SER A 39 -1.01 11.64 8.90
N VAL A 40 -1.08 11.94 7.60
CA VAL A 40 -0.22 11.35 6.57
C VAL A 40 1.18 11.95 6.66
N SER A 41 1.30 13.26 6.87
CA SER A 41 2.58 13.95 7.02
C SER A 41 3.35 13.48 8.26
N ASP A 42 2.68 13.24 9.38
CA ASP A 42 3.28 12.69 10.60
C ASP A 42 3.83 11.29 10.35
N LEU A 43 3.04 10.44 9.67
CA LEU A 43 3.43 9.08 9.34
C LEU A 43 4.65 9.04 8.42
N THR A 44 4.62 9.78 7.32
CA THR A 44 5.72 9.80 6.34
C THR A 44 6.99 10.39 6.95
N SER A 45 6.88 11.35 7.86
CA SER A 45 8.01 11.90 8.61
C SER A 45 8.63 10.87 9.56
N ALA A 46 7.80 10.18 10.37
CA ALA A 46 8.30 9.16 11.29
C ALA A 46 8.92 7.94 10.57
N GLU A 47 8.47 7.67 9.36
CA GLU A 47 9.00 6.61 8.50
C GLU A 47 10.14 7.09 7.58
N ASN A 48 10.58 8.35 7.72
CA ASN A 48 11.66 8.98 6.95
C ASN A 48 11.49 8.84 5.43
N MET A 49 10.28 9.07 4.92
CA MET A 49 9.94 8.81 3.52
C MET A 49 10.39 9.92 2.55
N GLY A 50 10.94 11.02 3.08
CA GLY A 50 11.38 12.17 2.30
C GLY A 50 10.24 13.10 1.90
N GLN A 51 10.49 13.97 0.92
CA GLN A 51 9.51 14.92 0.40
C GLN A 51 8.48 14.26 -0.52
N VAL A 52 7.33 14.92 -0.69
CA VAL A 52 6.32 14.53 -1.68
C VAL A 52 6.83 14.90 -3.07
N VAL A 53 6.86 13.92 -3.97
CA VAL A 53 7.25 14.07 -5.37
C VAL A 53 6.04 14.36 -6.25
N LYS A 54 4.95 13.62 -6.07
CA LYS A 54 3.71 13.72 -6.85
C LYS A 54 2.53 13.23 -6.03
N ILE A 55 1.35 13.81 -6.26
CA ILE A 55 0.08 13.28 -5.72
C ILE A 55 -0.83 12.95 -6.91
N HIS A 56 -1.30 11.71 -6.95
CA HIS A 56 -2.29 11.26 -7.93
C HIS A 56 -3.67 11.16 -7.29
N ASN A 57 -4.69 11.61 -8.01
CA ASN A 57 -6.07 11.27 -7.70
C ASN A 57 -6.34 9.83 -8.13
N LEU A 58 -6.98 9.05 -7.26
CA LEU A 58 -7.37 7.68 -7.54
C LEU A 58 -8.90 7.61 -7.64
N HIS A 59 -9.38 7.13 -8.78
CA HIS A 59 -10.79 7.13 -9.16
C HIS A 59 -11.47 5.79 -8.89
N GLY A 60 -12.76 5.86 -8.55
CA GLY A 60 -13.68 4.72 -8.51
C GLY A 60 -14.39 4.50 -9.86
N ALA A 61 -15.36 3.57 -9.92
CA ALA A 61 -16.12 3.31 -11.15
C ALA A 61 -17.07 4.44 -11.56
N ASP A 62 -17.45 5.31 -10.64
CA ASP A 62 -18.22 6.52 -10.92
C ASP A 62 -17.36 7.69 -11.45
N GLU A 63 -16.06 7.42 -11.72
CA GLU A 63 -15.03 8.41 -12.06
C GLU A 63 -14.75 9.44 -10.96
N GLY A 64 -15.39 9.31 -9.79
CA GLY A 64 -15.13 10.14 -8.62
C GLY A 64 -13.81 9.76 -7.97
N THR A 65 -13.09 10.76 -7.44
CA THR A 65 -11.90 10.51 -6.62
C THR A 65 -12.32 9.89 -5.29
N ILE A 66 -11.74 8.74 -4.95
CA ILE A 66 -12.02 7.97 -3.73
C ILE A 66 -10.81 7.86 -2.81
N ALA A 67 -9.60 8.10 -3.33
CA ALA A 67 -8.35 8.09 -2.59
C ALA A 67 -7.29 8.92 -3.33
N PHE A 68 -6.14 9.11 -2.68
CA PHE A 68 -4.96 9.77 -3.24
C PHE A 68 -3.75 8.85 -3.08
N CYS A 69 -2.85 8.84 -4.07
CA CYS A 69 -1.51 8.25 -3.94
C CYS A 69 -0.47 9.37 -3.92
N ALA A 70 0.18 9.59 -2.78
CA ALA A 70 1.36 10.44 -2.71
C ALA A 70 2.62 9.61 -2.92
N GLU A 71 3.35 9.92 -3.99
CA GLU A 71 4.69 9.42 -4.25
C GLU A 71 5.67 10.24 -3.42
N MET A 72 6.50 9.55 -2.66
CA MET A 72 7.53 10.12 -1.80
C MET A 72 8.90 9.80 -2.39
N GLU A 73 9.95 10.51 -1.99
CA GLU A 73 11.32 10.26 -2.47
C GLU A 73 11.77 8.80 -2.31
N SER A 74 11.38 8.15 -1.20
CA SER A 74 11.77 6.76 -0.93
C SER A 74 10.64 5.75 -1.08
N GLY A 75 9.40 6.18 -1.31
CA GLY A 75 8.24 5.32 -1.11
C GLY A 75 6.93 5.88 -1.65
N TYR A 76 5.81 5.39 -1.12
CA TYR A 76 4.49 5.94 -1.44
C TYR A 76 3.52 5.76 -0.27
N VAL A 77 2.49 6.58 -0.22
CA VAL A 77 1.36 6.43 0.70
C VAL A 77 0.04 6.64 -0.02
N ILE A 78 -0.89 5.70 0.17
CA ILE A 78 -2.27 5.84 -0.30
C ILE A 78 -3.16 6.16 0.90
N TYR A 79 -3.96 7.21 0.76
CA TYR A 79 -4.86 7.68 1.81
C TYR A 79 -6.23 8.06 1.26
N ASP A 80 -7.25 7.97 2.11
CA ASP A 80 -8.63 8.29 1.75
C ASP A 80 -8.89 9.80 1.72
N LEU A 81 -10.11 10.19 1.33
CA LEU A 81 -10.54 11.59 1.29
C LEU A 81 -10.50 12.32 2.65
N SER A 82 -10.46 11.56 3.76
CA SER A 82 -10.37 12.10 5.12
C SER A 82 -8.92 12.18 5.64
N GLY A 83 -7.93 11.81 4.82
CA GLY A 83 -6.53 11.80 5.22
C GLY A 83 -6.13 10.59 6.06
N ASN A 84 -6.91 9.51 6.03
CA ASN A 84 -6.53 8.27 6.70
C ASN A 84 -5.69 7.40 5.77
N THR A 85 -4.55 6.91 6.26
CA THR A 85 -3.70 6.01 5.47
C THR A 85 -4.36 4.65 5.30
N ILE A 86 -4.45 4.20 4.05
CA ILE A 86 -4.99 2.90 3.65
C ILE A 86 -3.85 1.88 3.60
N GLU A 87 -2.82 2.22 2.85
CA GLU A 87 -1.60 1.44 2.71
C GLU A 87 -0.42 2.33 2.33
N TYR A 88 0.80 1.85 2.57
CA TYR A 88 2.01 2.58 2.19
C TYR A 88 3.22 1.66 2.12
N SER A 89 4.29 2.12 1.49
CA SER A 89 5.61 1.50 1.61
C SER A 89 6.67 2.59 1.79
N PRO A 90 7.59 2.45 2.76
CA PRO A 90 8.63 3.44 2.99
C PRO A 90 9.79 3.33 1.99
N THR A 91 9.83 2.23 1.23
CA THR A 91 11.00 1.84 0.42
C THR A 91 10.64 1.34 -0.99
N SER A 92 9.39 0.95 -1.23
CA SER A 92 8.95 0.53 -2.56
C SER A 92 8.43 1.71 -3.34
N SER A 93 8.78 1.78 -4.63
CA SER A 93 8.17 2.73 -5.55
C SER A 93 6.65 2.54 -5.62
N SER A 94 5.96 3.66 -5.84
CA SER A 94 4.52 3.73 -6.07
C SER A 94 4.11 2.75 -7.17
N PRO A 95 2.98 2.03 -7.02
CA PRO A 95 2.42 1.21 -8.09
C PRO A 95 1.98 2.04 -9.30
N TYR A 96 1.86 3.35 -9.14
CA TYR A 96 1.52 4.32 -10.19
C TYR A 96 2.72 5.14 -10.68
N SER A 97 3.94 4.78 -10.26
CA SER A 97 5.16 5.46 -10.72
C SER A 97 5.19 5.49 -12.24
N ASP A 98 5.60 6.62 -12.81
CA ASP A 98 5.72 6.85 -14.26
C ASP A 98 4.40 6.78 -15.06
N LEU A 99 3.26 6.58 -14.41
CA LEU A 99 1.96 6.61 -15.07
C LEU A 99 1.40 8.03 -15.13
N GLN A 100 0.64 8.28 -16.20
CA GLN A 100 -0.03 9.53 -16.51
C GLN A 100 -1.49 9.25 -16.87
N GLY A 101 -2.34 10.26 -16.71
CA GLY A 101 -3.78 10.15 -16.96
C GLY A 101 -4.55 9.63 -15.76
N ASP A 102 -5.77 9.18 -16.01
CA ASP A 102 -6.69 8.73 -14.96
C ASP A 102 -6.24 7.39 -14.37
N LEU A 103 -6.11 7.37 -13.04
CA LEU A 103 -5.66 6.22 -12.27
C LEU A 103 -6.78 5.74 -11.37
N TYR A 104 -6.90 4.43 -11.25
CA TYR A 104 -8.05 3.80 -10.59
C TYR A 104 -7.58 2.94 -9.44
N TYR A 105 -8.37 2.90 -8.39
CA TYR A 105 -8.04 2.17 -7.17
C TYR A 105 -9.24 1.41 -6.68
N ALA A 106 -8.99 0.21 -6.18
CA ALA A 106 -10.04 -0.63 -5.67
C ALA A 106 -9.69 -1.19 -4.30
N GLY A 107 -8.91 -0.48 -3.48
CA GLY A 107 -8.53 -0.92 -2.14
C GLY A 107 -7.11 -1.51 -2.07
N PRO A 108 -6.66 -1.91 -0.86
CA PRO A 108 -5.28 -2.34 -0.64
C PRO A 108 -4.83 -3.40 -1.64
N LEU A 109 -3.66 -3.17 -2.24
CA LEU A 109 -3.05 -4.00 -3.28
C LEU A 109 -3.75 -4.06 -4.65
N GLU A 110 -4.85 -3.32 -4.87
CA GLU A 110 -5.58 -3.29 -6.15
C GLU A 110 -5.46 -1.93 -6.86
N TYR A 111 -4.54 -1.87 -7.81
CA TYR A 111 -4.19 -0.66 -8.58
C TYR A 111 -4.52 -0.89 -10.04
N LEU A 112 -5.23 0.05 -10.65
CA LEU A 112 -5.76 -0.13 -12.00
C LEU A 112 -5.52 1.10 -12.87
N THR A 113 -5.50 0.86 -14.17
CA THR A 113 -5.60 1.88 -15.22
C THR A 113 -6.78 1.53 -16.12
N LYS A 114 -7.46 2.53 -16.66
CA LYS A 114 -8.50 2.30 -17.66
C LYS A 114 -7.89 2.13 -19.05
N THR A 115 -8.44 1.20 -19.81
CA THR A 115 -8.20 1.02 -21.25
C THR A 115 -9.31 1.76 -22.02
N SER A 116 -9.69 1.35 -23.22
CA SER A 116 -10.80 1.99 -23.93
C SER A 116 -12.16 1.79 -23.24
N THR A 117 -12.37 0.60 -22.64
CA THR A 117 -13.68 0.15 -22.11
C THR A 117 -13.57 -0.64 -20.81
N ASP A 118 -12.37 -1.06 -20.42
CA ASP A 118 -12.16 -1.99 -19.31
C ASP A 118 -11.01 -1.50 -18.42
N TYR A 119 -10.88 -2.07 -17.21
CA TYR A 119 -9.84 -1.71 -16.24
C TYR A 119 -8.81 -2.81 -16.15
N LYS A 120 -7.53 -2.43 -16.29
CA LYS A 120 -6.41 -3.35 -16.19
C LYS A 120 -5.76 -3.21 -14.82
N ASN A 121 -5.68 -4.29 -14.05
CA ASN A 121 -4.90 -4.34 -12.83
C ASN A 121 -3.40 -4.30 -13.16
N LEU A 122 -2.67 -3.37 -12.52
CA LEU A 122 -1.27 -3.08 -12.78
C LEU A 122 -0.31 -4.18 -12.29
N ARG A 123 -0.74 -5.04 -11.38
CA ARG A 123 0.07 -6.13 -10.81
C ARG A 123 -0.20 -7.46 -11.49
N THR A 124 -1.46 -7.83 -11.65
CA THR A 124 -1.87 -9.12 -12.23
C THR A 124 -1.96 -9.08 -13.75
N GLY A 125 -2.20 -7.89 -14.33
CA GLY A 125 -2.57 -7.74 -15.73
C GLY A 125 -4.00 -8.18 -16.05
N GLU A 126 -4.80 -8.55 -15.04
CA GLU A 126 -6.20 -8.93 -15.19
C GLU A 126 -7.03 -7.75 -15.72
N ILE A 127 -8.00 -8.06 -16.57
CA ILE A 127 -8.93 -7.10 -17.16
C ILE A 127 -10.28 -7.27 -16.47
N LEU A 128 -10.78 -6.19 -15.86
CA LEU A 128 -12.11 -6.09 -15.27
C LEU A 128 -13.01 -5.29 -16.21
N THR A 129 -14.21 -5.81 -16.48
CA THR A 129 -15.24 -5.03 -17.17
C THR A 129 -15.73 -3.86 -16.29
N ASP A 130 -16.41 -2.87 -16.89
CA ASP A 130 -17.08 -1.80 -16.13
C ASP A 130 -17.98 -2.34 -15.01
N GLU A 131 -18.77 -3.37 -15.28
CA GLU A 131 -19.65 -3.99 -14.28
C GLU A 131 -18.85 -4.61 -13.13
N GLN A 132 -17.77 -5.34 -13.45
CA GLN A 132 -16.91 -5.94 -12.44
C GLN A 132 -16.25 -4.86 -11.60
N PHE A 133 -15.66 -3.83 -12.23
CA PHE A 133 -15.00 -2.73 -11.54
C PHE A 133 -15.97 -1.91 -10.67
N ASN A 134 -17.22 -1.72 -11.11
CA ASN A 134 -18.26 -1.08 -10.32
C ASN A 134 -18.64 -1.91 -9.10
N GLU A 135 -18.86 -3.22 -9.27
CA GLU A 135 -19.10 -4.14 -8.14
C GLU A 135 -17.96 -4.05 -7.12
N VAL A 136 -16.71 -3.97 -7.62
CA VAL A 136 -15.55 -3.75 -6.76
C VAL A 136 -15.68 -2.38 -6.09
N THR A 137 -15.49 -1.27 -6.78
CA THR A 137 -15.38 0.06 -6.15
C THR A 137 -16.57 0.47 -5.27
N GLU A 138 -17.81 0.09 -5.58
CA GLU A 138 -18.96 0.38 -4.70
C GLU A 138 -18.83 -0.28 -3.32
N SER A 139 -18.39 -1.54 -3.29
CA SER A 139 -18.12 -2.27 -2.05
C SER A 139 -17.05 -1.58 -1.19
N PHE A 140 -16.04 -0.97 -1.83
CA PHE A 140 -14.94 -0.28 -1.16
C PHE A 140 -15.42 0.99 -0.50
N THR A 141 -16.12 1.82 -1.28
CA THR A 141 -16.59 3.12 -0.84
C THR A 141 -17.59 2.95 0.31
N ASN A 142 -18.51 1.99 0.20
CA ASN A 142 -19.49 1.71 1.25
C ASN A 142 -18.86 1.19 2.55
N GLU A 143 -17.87 0.29 2.48
CA GLU A 143 -17.17 -0.22 3.68
C GLU A 143 -16.22 0.82 4.30
N SER A 144 -15.56 1.64 3.48
CA SER A 144 -14.71 2.73 3.96
C SER A 144 -15.52 3.77 4.75
N ILE A 145 -16.76 4.06 4.34
CA ILE A 145 -17.70 4.94 5.07
C ILE A 145 -18.09 4.35 6.45
N LYS A 146 -18.24 3.03 6.57
CA LYS A 146 -18.52 2.37 7.85
C LYS A 146 -17.33 2.43 8.81
N LEU A 147 -16.11 2.39 8.29
CA LEU A 147 -14.88 2.48 9.09
C LEU A 147 -14.59 3.89 9.58
N SER A 148 -14.80 4.91 8.73
CA SER A 148 -14.62 6.32 9.08
C SER A 148 -15.55 6.78 10.21
N SER A 149 -16.76 6.22 10.27
CA SER A 149 -17.76 6.51 11.32
C SER A 149 -17.50 5.82 12.66
N THR A 150 -16.63 4.81 12.75
CA THR A 150 -16.42 4.02 13.97
C THR A 150 -15.01 4.07 14.56
N ASN A 151 -13.95 4.33 13.78
CA ASN A 151 -12.57 4.17 14.27
C ASN A 151 -11.59 5.31 13.94
N PHE A 152 -11.91 6.22 12.99
CA PHE A 152 -10.94 7.24 12.56
C PHE A 152 -11.05 8.59 13.29
N MET A 153 -12.18 8.87 13.97
CA MET A 153 -12.45 10.18 14.59
C MET A 153 -11.63 10.52 15.86
N SER A 154 -10.76 9.65 16.37
CA SER A 154 -10.04 9.92 17.62
C SER A 154 -8.61 10.45 17.44
N SER A 155 -8.04 10.48 16.25
CA SER A 155 -6.58 10.58 16.10
C SER A 155 -6.04 11.92 15.60
N SER A 156 -6.84 12.77 14.96
CA SER A 156 -6.36 14.04 14.39
C SER A 156 -6.20 15.16 15.43
N ALA A 157 -7.06 15.23 16.46
CA ALA A 157 -6.98 16.28 17.49
C ALA A 157 -5.84 16.09 18.50
N SER A 158 -5.34 14.86 18.71
CA SER A 158 -4.28 14.55 19.70
C SER A 158 -2.85 14.57 19.14
N ARG A 159 -2.66 14.83 17.84
CA ARG A 159 -1.37 14.76 17.14
C ARG A 159 -0.67 16.11 16.91
N ALA A 160 -1.26 17.22 17.39
CA ALA A 160 -0.83 18.59 17.07
C ALA A 160 0.52 19.06 17.68
N ASN A 161 1.37 18.17 18.17
CA ASN A 161 2.78 18.43 18.49
C ASN A 161 3.55 17.13 18.19
N SER A 162 4.64 17.16 17.43
CA SER A 162 5.14 16.02 16.61
C SER A 162 6.11 15.03 17.29
N GLY A 163 5.75 14.50 18.45
CA GLY A 163 6.38 13.30 19.03
C GLY A 163 5.78 11.99 18.50
N PHE A 164 5.10 12.04 17.34
CA PHE A 164 4.62 10.85 16.64
C PHE A 164 5.80 9.98 16.25
N ARG A 165 5.72 8.68 16.56
CA ARG A 165 6.77 7.72 16.21
C ARG A 165 6.17 6.38 15.83
N THR A 166 6.92 5.63 15.05
CA THR A 166 6.60 4.24 14.75
C THR A 166 7.54 3.28 15.46
N ALA A 167 7.00 2.13 15.87
CA ALA A 167 7.78 0.98 16.31
C ALA A 167 7.48 -0.18 15.37
N VAL A 168 8.53 -0.76 14.79
CA VAL A 168 8.44 -1.85 13.82
C VAL A 168 8.91 -3.13 14.47
N SER A 169 8.12 -4.20 14.33
CA SER A 169 8.53 -5.55 14.72
C SER A 169 8.32 -6.49 13.56
N LYS A 170 9.33 -7.32 13.27
CA LYS A 170 9.30 -8.31 12.18
C LYS A 170 9.79 -9.65 12.72
N VAL A 171 9.37 -10.71 12.06
CA VAL A 171 10.00 -12.01 12.23
C VAL A 171 11.47 -11.95 11.78
N SER A 172 12.30 -12.87 12.25
CA SER A 172 13.71 -12.99 11.88
C SER A 172 13.86 -13.50 10.45
N GLY A 173 14.67 -12.85 9.64
CA GLY A 173 14.84 -13.22 8.24
C GLY A 173 13.81 -12.54 7.33
N THR A 174 13.87 -12.87 6.04
CA THR A 174 13.09 -12.18 5.01
C THR A 174 12.30 -13.19 4.19
N PRO A 175 10.97 -13.06 4.07
CA PRO A 175 10.19 -13.91 3.17
C PRO A 175 10.66 -13.80 1.72
N ARG A 176 10.64 -14.94 1.00
CA ARG A 176 11.01 -14.98 -0.42
C ARG A 176 10.06 -14.11 -1.25
N LYS A 177 10.61 -13.32 -2.17
CA LYS A 177 9.86 -12.42 -3.07
C LYS A 177 9.34 -13.19 -4.29
N LEU A 178 8.22 -13.90 -4.13
CA LEU A 178 7.58 -14.66 -5.21
C LEU A 178 6.48 -13.83 -5.87
N ASN A 179 6.33 -13.99 -7.19
CA ASN A 179 5.31 -13.32 -8.01
C ASN A 179 4.66 -14.34 -8.96
N TYR A 180 3.91 -15.28 -8.41
CA TYR A 180 3.30 -16.37 -9.18
C TYR A 180 1.78 -16.28 -9.26
N ASN A 181 1.17 -15.29 -8.60
CA ASN A 181 -0.27 -15.15 -8.55
C ASN A 181 -0.78 -14.52 -9.85
N THR A 182 -1.29 -15.34 -10.78
CA THR A 182 -1.81 -14.88 -12.08
C THR A 182 -3.28 -15.21 -12.32
N SER A 183 -3.95 -15.91 -11.40
CA SER A 183 -5.33 -16.38 -11.62
C SER A 183 -6.04 -16.71 -10.30
N ASN A 184 -6.16 -15.74 -9.38
CA ASN A 184 -6.78 -15.92 -8.07
C ASN A 184 -6.15 -17.07 -7.28
N GLN A 185 -4.82 -17.14 -7.18
CA GLN A 185 -4.09 -18.21 -6.48
C GLN A 185 -3.34 -17.66 -5.25
N CYS A 186 -3.78 -16.50 -4.73
CA CYS A 186 -3.14 -15.78 -3.64
C CYS A 186 -3.01 -16.64 -2.36
N GLY A 187 -4.02 -17.45 -2.02
CA GLY A 187 -3.97 -18.34 -0.86
C GLY A 187 -2.89 -19.41 -0.97
N ALA A 188 -2.76 -20.05 -2.14
CA ALA A 188 -1.70 -21.01 -2.40
C ALA A 188 -0.33 -20.34 -2.40
N LEU A 189 -0.19 -19.14 -2.99
CA LEU A 189 1.08 -18.42 -3.00
C LEU A 189 1.51 -17.97 -1.59
N ALA A 190 0.60 -17.42 -0.79
CA ALA A 190 0.89 -17.04 0.60
C ALA A 190 1.34 -18.26 1.42
N ALA A 191 0.71 -19.43 1.20
CA ALA A 191 1.13 -20.70 1.80
C ALA A 191 2.54 -21.12 1.36
N VAL A 192 2.88 -21.02 0.06
CA VAL A 192 4.24 -21.29 -0.44
C VAL A 192 5.26 -20.39 0.25
N ILE A 193 5.00 -19.08 0.33
CA ILE A 193 5.95 -18.14 0.93
C ILE A 193 6.12 -18.44 2.42
N ASN A 194 5.05 -18.81 3.13
CA ASN A 194 5.12 -19.23 4.53
C ASN A 194 5.96 -20.51 4.70
N LEU A 195 5.71 -21.55 3.90
CA LEU A 195 6.47 -22.80 3.96
C LEU A 195 7.94 -22.60 3.61
N CYS A 196 8.25 -21.78 2.60
CA CYS A 196 9.63 -21.39 2.30
C CYS A 196 10.28 -20.65 3.49
N TYR A 197 9.55 -19.77 4.17
CA TYR A 197 10.08 -19.09 5.36
C TYR A 197 10.37 -20.09 6.50
N ILE A 198 9.47 -21.06 6.72
CA ILE A 198 9.71 -22.12 7.72
C ILE A 198 10.96 -22.93 7.33
N ASP A 199 11.07 -23.33 6.06
CA ASP A 199 12.22 -24.07 5.54
C ASP A 199 13.54 -23.30 5.70
N ASP A 200 13.54 -22.01 5.35
CA ASP A 200 14.73 -21.16 5.39
C ASP A 200 15.21 -20.84 6.82
N TYR A 201 14.28 -20.70 7.78
CA TYR A 201 14.60 -20.06 9.07
C TYR A 201 14.15 -20.82 10.32
N LYS A 202 13.34 -21.88 10.20
CA LYS A 202 12.73 -22.58 11.34
C LYS A 202 13.01 -24.08 11.36
N ASP A 203 12.81 -24.74 10.23
CA ASP A 203 12.99 -26.18 10.06
C ASP A 203 13.34 -26.47 8.61
N ASN A 204 14.63 -26.70 8.34
CA ASN A 204 15.14 -26.99 6.99
C ASN A 204 14.73 -28.37 6.43
N ASN A 205 13.88 -29.12 7.15
CA ASN A 205 13.23 -30.32 6.64
C ASN A 205 11.74 -30.08 6.35
N CYS A 206 11.29 -28.82 6.39
CA CYS A 206 9.92 -28.44 6.06
C CYS A 206 9.59 -28.80 4.61
N LEU A 207 10.55 -28.61 3.71
CA LEU A 207 10.43 -28.93 2.29
C LEU A 207 11.54 -29.88 1.85
N SER A 208 11.26 -30.72 0.85
CA SER A 208 12.32 -31.44 0.15
C SER A 208 13.15 -30.47 -0.71
N ASP A 209 14.38 -30.85 -1.05
CA ASP A 209 15.25 -30.05 -1.94
C ASP A 209 14.59 -29.70 -3.27
N SER A 210 13.72 -30.57 -3.81
CA SER A 210 13.00 -30.33 -5.05
C SER A 210 12.02 -29.16 -4.94
N TYR A 211 11.46 -28.90 -3.75
CA TYR A 211 10.54 -27.80 -3.50
C TYR A 211 11.25 -26.58 -2.93
N SER A 212 12.21 -26.76 -2.01
CA SER A 212 13.00 -25.65 -1.47
C SER A 212 13.77 -24.92 -2.56
N ASN A 213 14.43 -25.64 -3.49
CA ASN A 213 15.17 -25.01 -4.58
C ASN A 213 14.30 -24.61 -5.78
N ASN A 214 13.03 -25.03 -5.83
CA ASN A 214 12.10 -24.69 -6.90
C ASN A 214 10.71 -24.34 -6.35
N PRO A 215 10.55 -23.14 -5.76
CA PRO A 215 9.27 -22.72 -5.18
C PRO A 215 8.14 -22.62 -6.21
N ARG A 216 8.45 -22.49 -7.51
CA ARG A 216 7.44 -22.57 -8.58
C ARG A 216 6.84 -23.97 -8.70
N SER A 217 7.65 -25.01 -8.55
CA SER A 217 7.17 -26.39 -8.49
C SER A 217 6.28 -26.61 -7.27
N LEU A 218 6.68 -26.10 -6.09
CA LEU A 218 5.86 -26.17 -4.87
C LEU A 218 4.52 -25.46 -5.06
N PHE A 219 4.53 -24.26 -5.65
CA PHE A 219 3.31 -23.52 -5.96
C PHE A 219 2.38 -24.31 -6.89
N ASN A 220 2.90 -24.87 -7.97
CA ASN A 220 2.09 -25.68 -8.89
C ASN A 220 1.51 -26.92 -8.18
N THR A 221 2.29 -27.57 -7.30
CA THR A 221 1.80 -28.69 -6.49
C THR A 221 0.70 -28.25 -5.51
N LEU A 222 0.91 -27.18 -4.74
CA LEU A 222 -0.05 -26.71 -3.73
C LEU A 222 -1.37 -26.22 -4.33
N ASN A 223 -1.38 -25.77 -5.58
CA ASN A 223 -2.61 -25.44 -6.29
C ASN A 223 -3.53 -26.64 -6.54
N ASN A 224 -3.06 -27.88 -6.37
CA ASN A 224 -3.92 -29.07 -6.37
C ASN A 224 -4.59 -29.32 -5.00
N TYR A 225 -4.11 -28.65 -3.94
CA TYR A 225 -4.57 -28.84 -2.56
C TYR A 225 -5.36 -27.65 -2.03
N ILE A 226 -4.94 -26.44 -2.39
CA ILE A 226 -5.57 -25.18 -2.01
C ILE A 226 -6.34 -24.68 -3.24
N PRO A 227 -7.67 -24.53 -3.16
CA PRO A 227 -8.47 -23.97 -4.24
C PRO A 227 -7.94 -22.59 -4.67
N ARG A 228 -8.20 -22.20 -5.93
CA ARG A 228 -7.85 -20.85 -6.42
C ARG A 228 -8.54 -19.79 -5.56
N GLU A 229 -9.86 -19.69 -5.69
CA GLU A 229 -10.69 -18.92 -4.77
C GLU A 229 -10.87 -19.72 -3.48
N THR A 230 -10.19 -19.30 -2.42
CA THR A 230 -10.11 -20.08 -1.19
C THR A 230 -10.48 -19.25 0.03
N SER A 231 -11.08 -19.92 1.01
CA SER A 231 -11.32 -19.40 2.36
C SER A 231 -10.21 -19.87 3.30
N ARG A 232 -10.24 -19.40 4.55
CA ARG A 232 -9.34 -19.92 5.61
C ARG A 232 -9.35 -21.45 5.68
N ASN A 233 -10.53 -22.06 5.56
CA ASN A 233 -10.70 -23.51 5.64
C ASN A 233 -10.07 -24.21 4.44
N GLY A 234 -10.14 -23.60 3.25
CA GLY A 234 -9.49 -24.15 2.06
C GLY A 234 -7.96 -24.15 2.20
N ILE A 235 -7.37 -23.12 2.83
CA ILE A 235 -5.93 -23.08 3.12
C ILE A 235 -5.56 -24.11 4.20
N ILE A 236 -6.29 -24.17 5.32
CA ILE A 236 -6.05 -25.14 6.41
C ILE A 236 -6.11 -26.58 5.90
N ASN A 237 -7.18 -26.92 5.18
CA ASN A 237 -7.38 -28.26 4.64
C ASN A 237 -6.32 -28.59 3.58
N GLY A 238 -6.00 -27.63 2.71
CA GLY A 238 -4.97 -27.81 1.68
C GLY A 238 -3.60 -28.07 2.27
N LEU A 239 -3.18 -27.28 3.27
CA LEU A 239 -1.91 -27.49 3.99
C LEU A 239 -1.90 -28.83 4.75
N SER A 240 -3.01 -29.20 5.39
CA SER A 240 -3.14 -30.47 6.12
C SER A 240 -3.03 -31.67 5.17
N ASN A 241 -3.67 -31.60 4.00
CA ASN A 241 -3.59 -32.65 2.98
C ASN A 241 -2.20 -32.71 2.33
N ALA A 242 -1.58 -31.56 2.03
CA ALA A 242 -0.22 -31.50 1.51
C ALA A 242 0.80 -32.10 2.50
N LYS A 243 0.62 -31.89 3.81
CA LYS A 243 1.41 -32.55 4.85
C LYS A 243 1.19 -34.06 4.88
N LYS A 244 -0.06 -34.52 4.79
CA LYS A 244 -0.40 -35.95 4.75
C LYS A 244 0.26 -36.66 3.55
N ASP A 245 0.28 -36.00 2.41
CA ASP A 245 0.90 -36.49 1.17
C ASP A 245 2.42 -36.24 1.11
N LYS A 246 3.02 -35.76 2.21
CA LYS A 246 4.46 -35.51 2.38
C LYS A 246 5.04 -34.50 1.39
N ILE A 247 4.22 -33.54 0.93
CA ILE A 247 4.68 -32.39 0.13
C ILE A 247 5.44 -31.40 1.02
N CYS A 248 5.02 -31.26 2.28
CA CYS A 248 5.67 -30.44 3.29
C CYS A 248 5.57 -31.10 4.67
N SER A 249 6.40 -30.64 5.61
CA SER A 249 6.43 -31.08 7.00
C SER A 249 6.43 -29.86 7.92
N PHE A 250 5.70 -29.94 9.03
CA PHE A 250 5.70 -28.94 10.09
C PHE A 250 5.13 -29.56 11.37
N THR A 251 5.55 -29.07 12.54
CA THR A 251 5.22 -29.70 13.84
C THR A 251 3.77 -29.49 14.26
N SER A 252 3.22 -28.29 14.04
CA SER A 252 1.88 -27.89 14.46
C SER A 252 0.85 -28.12 13.36
N SER A 253 -0.40 -28.43 13.69
CA SER A 253 -1.45 -28.47 12.66
C SER A 253 -1.76 -27.05 12.17
N PRO A 254 -2.06 -26.85 10.87
CA PRO A 254 -2.51 -25.55 10.39
C PRO A 254 -3.85 -25.22 11.05
N ASP A 255 -4.03 -23.97 11.44
CA ASP A 255 -5.24 -23.50 12.10
C ASP A 255 -5.48 -22.02 11.74
N ALA A 256 -6.63 -21.46 12.14
CA ALA A 256 -6.96 -20.06 11.91
C ALA A 256 -7.39 -19.35 13.19
N TYR A 257 -7.03 -18.07 13.26
CA TYR A 257 -7.68 -17.14 14.15
C TYR A 257 -8.84 -16.46 13.40
N TYR A 258 -10.02 -16.51 14.01
CA TYR A 258 -11.25 -15.89 13.52
C TYR A 258 -11.63 -14.73 14.44
N GLY A 259 -11.84 -13.54 13.89
CA GLY A 259 -12.43 -12.42 14.61
C GLY A 259 -11.74 -11.08 14.38
N GLY A 260 -12.36 -10.03 14.91
CA GLY A 260 -12.02 -8.63 14.60
C GLY A 260 -10.64 -8.12 15.05
N ASP A 261 -9.81 -8.92 15.72
CA ASP A 261 -8.45 -8.54 16.15
C ASP A 261 -7.34 -9.50 15.68
N SER A 262 -7.35 -9.85 14.40
CA SER A 262 -6.22 -10.58 13.78
C SER A 262 -4.88 -9.87 13.94
N TRP A 263 -4.87 -8.55 14.14
CA TRP A 263 -3.68 -7.74 14.36
C TRP A 263 -3.04 -8.10 15.69
N GLY A 264 -3.83 -8.15 16.77
CA GLY A 264 -3.35 -8.59 18.08
C GLY A 264 -2.77 -10.01 18.05
N PHE A 265 -3.43 -10.92 17.33
CA PHE A 265 -2.95 -12.28 17.14
C PHE A 265 -1.62 -12.34 16.35
N CYS A 266 -1.54 -11.64 15.22
CA CYS A 266 -0.31 -11.57 14.43
C CYS A 266 0.81 -10.90 15.22
N PHE A 267 0.51 -9.86 16.00
CA PHE A 267 1.46 -9.19 16.89
C PHE A 267 2.05 -10.16 17.91
N TYR A 268 1.20 -10.93 18.57
CA TYR A 268 1.65 -11.99 19.47
C TYR A 268 2.56 -12.99 18.74
N ARG A 269 2.15 -13.50 17.57
CA ARG A 269 2.95 -14.51 16.84
C ARG A 269 4.30 -13.97 16.36
N ILE A 270 4.34 -12.74 15.87
CA ILE A 270 5.57 -12.10 15.41
C ILE A 270 6.55 -11.91 16.57
N LEU A 271 6.09 -11.39 17.71
CA LEU A 271 6.98 -11.09 18.84
C LEU A 271 7.38 -12.32 19.66
N THR A 272 6.44 -13.24 19.90
CA THR A 272 6.66 -14.36 20.84
C THR A 272 7.08 -15.64 20.13
N SER A 273 6.48 -15.92 18.98
CA SER A 273 6.72 -17.16 18.23
C SER A 273 7.71 -16.94 17.09
N ASN A 274 7.99 -15.67 16.74
CA ASN A 274 8.85 -15.30 15.62
C ASN A 274 8.39 -15.97 14.31
N SER A 275 7.07 -16.02 14.10
CA SER A 275 6.44 -16.76 12.99
C SER A 275 5.46 -15.88 12.21
N PRO A 276 5.51 -15.91 10.86
CA PRO A 276 4.59 -15.17 10.02
C PRO A 276 3.23 -15.88 9.95
N THR A 277 2.23 -15.15 9.47
CA THR A 277 0.85 -15.62 9.37
C THR A 277 0.31 -15.31 7.97
N ILE A 278 -0.51 -16.19 7.41
CA ILE A 278 -1.22 -15.93 6.16
C ILE A 278 -2.45 -15.10 6.51
N LEU A 279 -2.45 -13.82 6.15
CA LEU A 279 -3.47 -12.84 6.51
C LEU A 279 -4.48 -12.70 5.38
N LEU A 280 -5.76 -12.73 5.72
CA LEU A 280 -6.82 -12.27 4.86
C LEU A 280 -6.93 -10.76 4.96
N ILE A 281 -6.78 -10.08 3.83
CA ILE A 281 -7.10 -8.66 3.72
C ILE A 281 -8.57 -8.57 3.29
N ILE A 282 -9.45 -8.08 4.18
CA ILE A 282 -10.86 -7.78 3.88
C ILE A 282 -11.14 -6.30 3.92
N LYS A 283 -12.41 -5.93 3.65
CA LYS A 283 -12.89 -4.55 3.53
C LYS A 283 -12.15 -3.79 2.43
N HIS A 284 -11.35 -4.54 1.71
CA HIS A 284 -11.17 -4.54 0.29
C HIS A 284 -12.50 -4.91 -0.40
N PRO A 285 -12.96 -4.14 -1.38
CA PRO A 285 -14.23 -4.33 -2.07
C PRO A 285 -14.47 -5.69 -2.70
N ASN A 286 -13.42 -6.32 -3.24
CA ASN A 286 -13.54 -7.61 -3.89
C ASN A 286 -13.71 -8.77 -2.91
N TYR A 287 -13.39 -8.59 -1.63
CA TYR A 287 -13.10 -9.71 -0.75
C TYR A 287 -14.07 -9.89 0.41
N GLY A 288 -15.21 -9.20 0.32
CA GLY A 288 -16.41 -9.42 1.12
C GLY A 288 -17.65 -9.33 0.24
N GLY A 289 -17.71 -10.13 -0.83
CA GLY A 289 -18.91 -10.21 -1.65
C GLY A 289 -19.91 -11.22 -1.08
N ALA A 290 -21.17 -11.05 -1.47
CA ALA A 290 -22.08 -12.17 -1.69
C ALA A 290 -21.49 -13.27 -2.63
N LYS A 291 -20.26 -13.08 -3.16
CA LYS A 291 -19.43 -14.03 -3.90
C LYS A 291 -17.96 -14.11 -3.44
N GLY A 292 -17.66 -13.97 -2.14
CA GLY A 292 -16.54 -14.65 -1.46
C GLY A 292 -15.15 -14.70 -2.11
N ARG A 293 -14.72 -13.72 -2.91
CA ARG A 293 -13.31 -13.69 -3.33
C ARG A 293 -12.50 -13.45 -2.02
N ASN A 294 -11.24 -13.86 -1.92
CA ASN A 294 -10.38 -13.52 -0.77
C ASN A 294 -8.98 -13.09 -1.26
N HIS A 295 -8.34 -12.07 -0.66
CA HIS A 295 -6.91 -11.80 -0.89
C HIS A 295 -6.07 -12.21 0.31
N TRP A 296 -5.31 -13.27 0.11
CA TRP A 296 -4.41 -13.81 1.10
C TRP A 296 -2.99 -13.35 0.81
N VAL A 297 -2.36 -12.75 1.82
CA VAL A 297 -0.96 -12.34 1.79
C VAL A 297 -0.21 -12.98 2.96
N LEU A 298 1.11 -12.94 2.93
CA LEU A 298 1.90 -13.29 4.11
C LEU A 298 2.18 -12.03 4.92
N THR A 299 1.69 -11.95 6.17
CA THR A 299 2.16 -10.95 7.12
C THR A 299 3.33 -11.50 7.93
N TYR A 300 4.41 -10.70 8.00
CA TYR A 300 5.66 -11.09 8.64
C TYR A 300 6.21 -9.97 9.55
N GLY A 301 5.44 -8.91 9.75
CA GLY A 301 5.75 -7.83 10.66
C GLY A 301 4.54 -6.96 10.96
N ILE A 302 4.72 -6.04 11.90
CA ILE A 302 3.73 -5.06 12.33
C ILE A 302 4.38 -3.69 12.53
N VAL A 303 3.56 -2.65 12.45
CA VAL A 303 3.91 -1.30 12.86
C VAL A 303 2.92 -0.85 13.93
N GLN A 304 3.45 -0.28 15.00
CA GLN A 304 2.70 0.43 16.02
C GLN A 304 3.03 1.91 15.95
N CYS A 305 2.02 2.76 15.88
CA CYS A 305 2.19 4.20 15.85
C CYS A 305 1.76 4.81 17.17
N PHE A 306 2.62 5.61 17.76
CA PHE A 306 2.39 6.23 19.05
C PHE A 306 2.35 7.74 18.95
N ASP A 307 1.47 8.36 19.73
CA ASP A 307 1.55 9.80 19.99
C ASP A 307 2.64 10.12 21.03
N ASN A 308 2.77 11.41 21.33
CA ASN A 308 3.75 11.95 22.27
C ASN A 308 3.58 11.43 23.70
N ASN A 309 2.37 11.00 24.05
CA ASN A 309 2.05 10.47 25.37
C ASN A 309 2.28 8.96 25.44
N ASN A 310 2.94 8.37 24.44
CA ASN A 310 3.13 6.93 24.28
C ASN A 310 1.82 6.14 24.15
N LYS A 311 0.72 6.79 23.75
CA LYS A 311 -0.54 6.10 23.47
C LYS A 311 -0.48 5.53 22.06
N LEU A 312 -0.86 4.26 21.90
CA LEU A 312 -1.03 3.62 20.60
C LEU A 312 -2.21 4.29 19.87
N VAL A 313 -1.94 4.94 18.74
CA VAL A 313 -2.92 5.71 17.97
C VAL A 313 -3.19 5.14 16.57
N ASP A 314 -2.33 4.24 16.09
CA ASP A 314 -2.48 3.60 14.79
C ASP A 314 -1.68 2.29 14.70
N LYS A 315 -2.03 1.40 13.77
CA LYS A 315 -1.45 0.07 13.62
C LYS A 315 -1.49 -0.41 12.17
N TYR A 316 -0.43 -1.08 11.75
CA TYR A 316 -0.32 -1.64 10.39
C TYR A 316 0.25 -3.05 10.44
N PHE A 317 -0.10 -3.83 9.43
CA PHE A 317 0.62 -5.05 9.07
C PHE A 317 1.79 -4.71 8.16
N ILE A 318 2.85 -5.52 8.19
CA ILE A 318 3.90 -5.55 7.15
C ILE A 318 3.72 -6.86 6.39
N VAL A 319 3.52 -6.77 5.09
CA VAL A 319 3.15 -7.91 4.24
C VAL A 319 4.14 -8.11 3.09
N ASN A 320 4.25 -9.37 2.67
CA ASN A 320 4.64 -9.73 1.31
C ASN A 320 3.36 -9.76 0.48
N ASP A 321 3.35 -9.01 -0.62
CA ASP A 321 2.15 -8.77 -1.41
C ASP A 321 1.77 -9.89 -2.39
N GLY A 322 2.58 -10.96 -2.49
CA GLY A 322 2.38 -12.03 -3.47
C GLY A 322 2.69 -11.64 -4.92
N TYR A 323 3.25 -10.44 -5.13
CA TYR A 323 3.65 -9.87 -6.42
C TYR A 323 5.13 -9.46 -6.43
N GLY A 324 5.92 -10.10 -5.58
CA GLY A 324 7.38 -9.92 -5.54
C GLY A 324 7.85 -8.72 -4.72
N LYS A 325 6.97 -8.03 -3.97
CA LYS A 325 7.41 -7.00 -3.00
C LYS A 325 7.16 -7.45 -1.56
N ASN A 326 8.13 -7.09 -0.73
CA ASN A 326 8.02 -7.12 0.73
C ASN A 326 7.86 -5.67 1.20
N ASP A 327 7.52 -5.48 2.47
CA ASP A 327 7.52 -4.15 3.10
C ASP A 327 6.43 -3.22 2.56
N ILE A 328 5.31 -3.82 2.14
CA ILE A 328 4.05 -3.10 1.98
C ILE A 328 3.33 -3.12 3.32
N ARG A 329 2.77 -1.98 3.71
CA ARG A 329 2.10 -1.80 4.99
C ARG A 329 0.64 -1.51 4.78
N ILE A 330 -0.20 -2.30 5.43
CA ILE A 330 -1.65 -2.24 5.26
C ILE A 330 -2.27 -1.90 6.61
N HIS A 331 -3.14 -0.89 6.62
CA HIS A 331 -3.80 -0.44 7.84
C HIS A 331 -4.65 -1.56 8.45
N TYR A 332 -4.63 -1.69 9.79
CA TYR A 332 -5.20 -2.86 10.46
C TYR A 332 -6.71 -3.02 10.26
N THR A 333 -7.43 -1.96 9.88
CA THR A 333 -8.88 -2.04 9.62
C THR A 333 -9.25 -2.90 8.42
N TYR A 334 -8.29 -3.21 7.54
CA TYR A 334 -8.47 -4.05 6.36
C TYR A 334 -8.16 -5.53 6.64
N GLN A 335 -8.23 -5.97 7.89
CA GLN A 335 -8.02 -7.37 8.30
C GLN A 335 -9.31 -8.16 8.50
N ASP A 336 -9.25 -9.49 8.34
CA ASP A 336 -10.28 -10.42 8.82
C ASP A 336 -9.67 -11.60 9.54
N ASP A 337 -9.59 -12.74 8.87
CA ASP A 337 -9.03 -13.99 9.34
C ASP A 337 -7.53 -14.02 9.12
N CYS A 338 -6.87 -14.90 9.87
CA CYS A 338 -5.51 -15.27 9.54
C CYS A 338 -5.28 -16.77 9.80
N VAL A 339 -4.51 -17.39 8.91
CA VAL A 339 -4.15 -18.82 8.96
C VAL A 339 -2.70 -18.94 9.37
N TYR A 340 -2.42 -19.83 10.30
CA TYR A 340 -1.09 -20.07 10.84
C TYR A 340 -0.72 -21.55 10.82
N ILE A 341 0.59 -21.78 10.85
CA ILE A 341 1.28 -23.06 11.06
C ILE A 341 2.18 -22.85 12.26
#